data_AF-A0A1B0BJA4-F1
#
_entry.id   AF-A0A1B0BJA4-F1
#
_cell.length_a   1.000
_cell.length_b   1.000
_cell.length_c   1.000
_cell.angle_alpha   90.00
_cell.angle_beta   90.00
_cell.angle_gamma   90.00
#
_symmetry.space_group_name_H-M   'P 1'
#
loop_
_entity.id
_entity.type
_entity.pdbx_description
1 polymer ?
#
loop_
_entity_poly.entity_id
_entity_poly.type
_entity_poly.pdbx_seq_one_letter_code
_entity_poly.pdbx_strand_id
1 'polypeptide(L)'
;MIEFETLNIILFCFSFRPCHPIAYAVPCNQCVCRFDRQGALCETPIIIKNAAFSGDSYVSHRIHKDIQHHDSLDTVLPMHVQLKVRTRATNGLIMLAAAQGTKGGHYMALFLQKGLLQFQFSCGLQTMLLSELETPVNTGHEITIRAE
;
A
#
# COMPACT_ATOMS: atom_id res chain seq x y z
N MET A 1 10.36 -23.59 64.96
CA MET A 1 11.65 -24.14 64.51
C MET A 1 11.34 -24.85 63.19
N ILE A 2 11.24 -24.06 62.10
CA ILE A 2 12.29 -23.80 61.07
C ILE A 2 12.47 -25.06 60.22
N GLU A 3 12.51 -25.09 58.89
CA GLU A 3 12.27 -24.22 57.71
C GLU A 3 12.50 -25.19 56.52
N PHE A 4 11.94 -24.93 55.34
CA PHE A 4 12.70 -25.07 54.10
C PHE A 4 12.16 -24.07 53.06
N GLU A 5 13.09 -23.25 52.58
CA GLU A 5 12.92 -22.04 51.78
C GLU A 5 12.37 -22.27 50.36
N THR A 6 11.82 -21.17 49.84
CA THR A 6 11.38 -20.90 48.47
C THR A 6 12.46 -21.15 47.42
N LEU A 7 12.11 -21.82 46.31
CA LEU A 7 12.79 -21.61 45.03
C LEU A 7 11.82 -20.98 44.01
N ASN A 8 11.84 -19.64 44.03
CA ASN A 8 11.43 -18.78 42.94
C ASN A 8 12.23 -19.16 41.68
N ILE A 9 11.62 -19.82 40.70
CA ILE A 9 12.17 -19.86 39.34
C ILE A 9 11.83 -18.50 38.71
N ILE A 10 12.59 -17.49 39.09
CA ILE A 10 12.70 -16.27 38.31
C ILE A 10 13.42 -16.71 37.04
N LEU A 11 12.68 -16.87 35.95
CA LEU A 11 13.26 -17.00 34.62
C LEU A 11 13.89 -15.64 34.27
N PHE A 12 15.07 -15.39 34.82
CA PHE A 12 15.88 -14.22 34.51
C PHE A 12 16.27 -14.29 33.03
N CYS A 13 15.58 -13.54 32.18
CA CYS A 13 15.97 -13.35 30.79
C CYS A 13 17.19 -12.41 30.76
N PHE A 14 18.39 -12.96 30.98
CA PHE A 14 19.65 -12.23 31.01
C PHE A 14 20.16 -12.01 29.56
N SER A 15 19.58 -11.07 28.84
CA SER A 15 20.29 -10.37 27.74
C SER A 15 19.60 -9.05 27.43
N PHE A 16 20.06 -7.95 28.01
CA PHE A 16 19.57 -6.61 27.69
C PHE A 16 20.03 -6.23 26.27
N ARG A 17 19.31 -6.68 25.24
CA ARG A 17 19.49 -6.19 23.87
C ARG A 17 18.46 -5.10 23.61
N PRO A 18 18.88 -3.83 23.39
CA PRO A 18 17.93 -2.77 23.12
C PRO A 18 17.25 -3.01 21.76
N CYS A 19 15.92 -3.08 21.75
CA CYS A 19 15.12 -3.02 20.53
C CYS A 19 15.33 -1.67 19.84
N HIS A 20 15.02 -1.59 18.54
CA HIS A 20 14.98 -0.31 17.83
C HIS A 20 14.02 0.68 18.54
N PRO A 21 14.27 2.01 18.53
CA PRO A 21 13.52 3.00 19.34
C PRO A 21 12.01 3.06 19.08
N ILE A 22 11.54 2.49 17.97
CA ILE A 22 10.13 2.45 17.55
C ILE A 22 9.43 1.10 17.86
N ALA A 23 10.05 0.22 18.64
CA ALA A 23 9.50 -1.08 19.05
C ALA A 23 9.29 -1.13 20.58
N TYR A 24 8.42 -2.04 21.03
CA TYR A 24 8.18 -2.30 22.45
C TYR A 24 8.73 -3.67 22.83
N ALA A 25 9.43 -3.75 23.95
CA ALA A 25 10.00 -4.99 24.47
C ALA A 25 8.97 -5.72 25.34
N VAL A 26 8.80 -7.02 25.13
CA VAL A 26 8.00 -7.90 26.01
C VAL A 26 8.91 -8.68 26.97
N PRO A 27 8.42 -9.10 28.15
CA PRO A 27 9.20 -9.93 29.06
C PRO A 27 9.62 -11.22 28.34
N CYS A 28 10.94 -11.46 28.25
CA CYS A 28 11.63 -12.52 27.48
C CYS A 28 12.27 -12.11 26.12
N ASN A 29 12.82 -10.89 26.00
CA ASN A 29 13.70 -10.48 24.88
C ASN A 29 13.11 -10.60 23.47
N GLN A 30 11.79 -10.54 23.35
CA GLN A 30 11.14 -10.47 22.05
C GLN A 30 10.76 -9.01 21.80
N CYS A 31 11.17 -8.47 20.66
CA CYS A 31 10.74 -7.15 20.20
C CYS A 31 9.48 -7.32 19.36
N VAL A 32 8.41 -6.60 19.69
CA VAL A 32 7.24 -6.50 18.83
C VAL A 32 7.49 -5.34 17.86
N CYS A 33 7.70 -5.69 16.59
CA CYS A 33 7.99 -4.71 15.54
C CYS A 33 6.73 -4.03 15.03
N ARG A 34 6.89 -2.76 14.63
CA ARG A 34 5.91 -2.08 13.79
C ARG A 34 5.85 -2.72 12.40
N PHE A 35 4.75 -2.49 11.69
CA PHE A 35 4.49 -3.11 10.38
C PHE A 35 5.52 -2.79 9.29
N ASP A 36 6.36 -1.77 9.47
CA ASP A 36 7.38 -1.33 8.54
C ASP A 36 8.77 -1.95 8.82
N ARG A 37 8.91 -2.79 9.85
CA ARG A 37 10.20 -3.33 10.32
C ARG A 37 10.12 -4.81 10.72
N GLN A 38 11.23 -5.52 10.57
CA GLN A 38 11.40 -6.93 10.91
C GLN A 38 12.80 -7.20 11.51
N GLY A 39 13.02 -8.41 12.01
CA GLY A 39 14.27 -8.83 12.66
C GLY A 39 14.09 -9.01 14.16
N ALA A 40 15.08 -9.63 14.82
CA ALA A 40 15.00 -9.94 16.25
C ALA A 40 14.92 -8.67 17.11
N LEU A 41 15.46 -7.55 16.61
CA LEU A 41 15.48 -6.24 17.27
C LEU A 41 14.76 -5.15 16.45
N CYS A 42 13.97 -5.54 15.44
CA CYS A 42 13.32 -4.64 14.50
C CYS A 42 14.32 -3.75 13.73
N GLU A 43 15.50 -4.28 13.44
CA GLU A 43 16.60 -3.58 12.79
C GLU A 43 16.40 -3.42 11.28
N THR A 44 15.68 -4.36 10.65
CA THR A 44 15.57 -4.42 9.19
C THR A 44 14.27 -3.77 8.74
N PRO A 45 14.29 -2.77 7.83
CA PRO A 45 13.07 -2.24 7.24
C PRO A 45 12.41 -3.27 6.30
N ILE A 46 11.09 -3.35 6.33
CA ILE A 46 10.32 -4.18 5.40
C ILE A 46 10.11 -3.39 4.11
N ILE A 47 10.70 -3.89 3.02
CA ILE A 47 10.47 -3.34 1.68
C ILE A 47 9.40 -4.18 1.00
N ILE A 48 8.18 -3.65 0.93
CA ILE A 48 7.05 -4.32 0.26
C ILE A 48 7.26 -4.23 -1.25
N LYS A 49 7.67 -5.35 -1.86
CA LYS A 49 7.81 -5.45 -3.32
C LYS A 49 6.50 -5.86 -4.01
N ASN A 50 5.72 -6.72 -3.36
CA ASN A 50 4.44 -7.20 -3.85
C ASN A 50 3.42 -7.09 -2.71
N ALA A 51 2.35 -6.36 -2.92
CA ALA A 51 1.24 -6.27 -1.98
C ALA A 51 0.10 -7.18 -2.44
N ALA A 52 -0.51 -7.91 -1.49
CA ALA A 52 -1.75 -8.63 -1.70
C ALA A 52 -2.88 -7.84 -1.04
N PHE A 53 -4.03 -7.75 -1.72
CA PHE A 53 -5.19 -7.00 -1.26
C PHE A 53 -6.39 -7.93 -1.05
N SER A 54 -7.08 -7.78 0.08
CA SER A 54 -8.22 -8.64 0.48
C SER A 54 -9.59 -7.99 0.25
N GLY A 55 -9.63 -6.83 -0.42
CA GLY A 55 -10.85 -6.07 -0.75
C GLY A 55 -11.15 -4.90 0.19
N ASP A 56 -10.75 -5.00 1.45
CA ASP A 56 -10.83 -3.95 2.50
C ASP A 56 -9.49 -3.22 2.73
N SER A 57 -8.42 -3.70 2.08
CA SER A 57 -7.08 -3.14 2.12
C SER A 57 -6.80 -2.26 0.90
N TYR A 58 -6.10 -1.13 1.11
CA TYR A 58 -5.64 -0.26 0.03
C TYR A 58 -4.27 0.34 0.34
N VAL A 59 -3.58 0.83 -0.70
CA VAL A 59 -2.39 1.68 -0.56
C VAL A 59 -2.71 3.04 -1.18
N SER A 60 -2.33 4.12 -0.50
CA SER A 60 -2.56 5.48 -0.99
C SER A 60 -1.26 6.25 -0.99
N HIS A 61 -0.99 6.97 -2.07
CA HIS A 61 0.13 7.88 -2.19
C HIS A 61 -0.36 9.28 -2.53
N ARG A 62 0.13 10.29 -1.80
CA ARG A 62 -0.21 11.70 -2.02
C ARG A 62 0.94 12.38 -2.75
N ILE A 63 0.73 12.71 -4.01
CA ILE A 63 1.68 13.47 -4.82
C ILE A 63 1.47 14.95 -4.52
N HIS A 64 2.44 15.58 -3.86
CA HIS A 64 2.47 17.02 -3.66
C HIS A 64 3.24 17.63 -4.83
N LYS A 65 2.57 18.39 -5.69
CA LYS A 65 3.25 19.19 -6.71
C LYS A 65 3.54 20.57 -6.12
N ASP A 66 4.79 20.81 -5.73
CA ASP A 66 5.29 22.17 -5.49
C ASP A 66 5.55 22.82 -6.86
N ILE A 67 4.51 23.41 -7.44
CA ILE A 67 4.63 24.12 -8.71
C ILE A 67 5.23 25.49 -8.40
N GLN A 68 6.55 25.59 -8.46
CA GLN A 68 7.23 26.88 -8.52
C GLN A 68 6.67 27.66 -9.71
N HIS A 69 6.39 28.95 -9.50
CA HIS A 69 5.54 29.83 -10.31
C HIS A 69 5.99 30.05 -11.78
N HIS A 70 7.03 29.35 -12.24
CA HIS A 70 7.74 29.56 -13.49
C HIS A 70 7.85 28.29 -14.39
N ASP A 71 7.29 27.15 -13.96
CA ASP A 71 7.29 25.94 -14.79
C ASP A 71 6.01 25.88 -15.63
N SER A 72 6.15 25.81 -16.95
CA SER A 72 5.05 25.68 -17.89
C SER A 72 4.26 24.41 -17.60
N LEU A 73 2.92 24.46 -17.60
CA LEU A 73 2.08 23.30 -17.31
C LEU A 73 2.46 22.05 -18.14
N ASP A 74 2.95 22.25 -19.37
CA ASP A 74 3.44 21.22 -20.31
C ASP A 74 4.62 20.37 -19.81
N THR A 75 5.50 20.87 -18.93
CA THR A 75 6.61 20.07 -18.37
C THR A 75 6.16 19.15 -17.22
N VAL A 76 4.97 19.38 -16.66
CA VAL A 76 4.44 18.65 -15.50
C VAL A 76 3.39 17.58 -15.89
N LEU A 77 3.11 17.45 -17.20
CA LEU A 77 1.83 16.94 -17.68
C LEU A 77 1.72 15.45 -18.08
N PRO A 78 2.78 14.65 -18.34
CA PRO A 78 2.53 13.24 -18.62
C PRO A 78 2.74 12.39 -17.36
N MET A 79 1.63 12.07 -16.68
CA MET A 79 1.63 11.13 -15.55
C MET A 79 1.66 9.69 -16.10
N HIS A 80 2.86 9.15 -16.23
CA HIS A 80 3.04 7.77 -16.66
C HIS A 80 2.82 6.84 -15.46
N VAL A 81 1.83 5.94 -15.57
CA VAL A 81 1.54 4.95 -14.52
C VAL A 81 1.65 3.56 -15.08
N GLN A 82 2.52 2.75 -14.48
CA GLN A 82 2.64 1.33 -14.81
C GLN A 82 2.30 0.49 -13.58
N LEU A 83 1.34 -0.41 -13.72
CA LEU A 83 0.95 -1.37 -12.69
C LEU A 83 1.12 -2.80 -13.18
N LYS A 84 1.64 -3.67 -12.31
CA LYS A 84 1.62 -5.12 -12.50
C LYS A 84 0.62 -5.72 -11.54
N VAL A 85 -0.39 -6.41 -12.07
CA VAL A 85 -1.52 -6.90 -11.27
C VAL A 85 -1.74 -8.38 -11.57
N ARG A 86 -2.11 -9.14 -10.55
CA ARG A 86 -2.62 -10.52 -10.65
C ARG A 86 -3.91 -10.58 -9.87
N THR A 87 -5.00 -10.98 -10.52
CA THR A 87 -6.30 -11.02 -9.85
C THR A 87 -7.18 -12.12 -10.42
N ARG A 88 -8.04 -12.67 -9.55
CA ARG A 88 -9.16 -13.54 -9.90
C ARG A 88 -10.51 -12.89 -9.56
N ALA A 89 -10.48 -11.68 -9.03
CA ALA A 89 -11.68 -10.93 -8.71
C ALA A 89 -12.42 -10.54 -9.99
N THR A 90 -13.74 -10.65 -9.99
CA THR A 90 -14.57 -10.24 -11.13
C THR A 90 -14.89 -8.76 -11.11
N ASN A 91 -14.94 -8.15 -9.92
CA ASN A 91 -15.25 -6.74 -9.74
C ASN A 91 -14.33 -6.14 -8.67
N GLY A 92 -14.00 -4.86 -8.81
CA GLY A 92 -13.21 -4.14 -7.82
C GLY A 92 -12.38 -3.01 -8.41
N LEU A 93 -11.92 -2.10 -7.55
CA LEU A 93 -11.04 -0.99 -7.95
C LEU A 93 -9.58 -1.48 -8.01
N ILE A 94 -8.88 -1.18 -9.09
CA ILE A 94 -7.44 -1.45 -9.23
C ILE A 94 -6.64 -0.19 -8.92
N MET A 95 -7.06 0.96 -9.46
CA MET A 95 -6.37 2.23 -9.30
C MET A 95 -7.37 3.37 -9.23
N LEU A 96 -7.11 4.34 -8.34
CA LEU A 96 -7.79 5.62 -8.32
C LEU A 96 -6.75 6.73 -8.16
N ALA A 97 -6.66 7.59 -9.16
CA ALA A 97 -5.92 8.83 -9.11
C ALA A 97 -6.93 9.98 -9.10
N ALA A 98 -7.00 10.73 -8.00
CA ALA A 98 -7.90 11.86 -7.86
C ALA A 98 -7.11 13.13 -7.58
N ALA A 99 -7.49 14.22 -8.24
CA ALA A 99 -6.98 15.55 -8.01
C ALA A 99 -8.13 16.47 -7.60
N GLN A 100 -7.94 17.17 -6.48
CA GLN A 100 -8.91 18.12 -5.96
C GLN A 100 -8.69 19.48 -6.63
N GLY A 101 -9.55 19.81 -7.59
CA GLY A 101 -9.51 21.10 -8.30
C GLY A 101 -10.52 22.10 -7.76
N THR A 102 -10.38 23.36 -8.16
CA THR A 102 -11.30 24.46 -7.80
C THR A 102 -12.64 24.39 -8.53
N LYS A 103 -12.74 23.59 -9.61
CA LYS A 103 -13.94 23.48 -10.47
C LYS A 103 -14.57 22.07 -10.50
N GLY A 104 -14.29 21.24 -9.49
CA GLY A 104 -14.76 19.86 -9.41
C GLY A 104 -13.63 18.86 -9.18
N GLY A 105 -14.00 17.60 -8.91
CA GLY A 105 -13.04 16.52 -8.75
C GLY A 105 -12.60 15.98 -10.11
N HIS A 106 -11.31 16.13 -10.42
CA HIS A 106 -10.70 15.43 -11.53
C HIS A 106 -10.28 14.04 -11.03
N TYR A 107 -10.63 12.99 -11.75
CA TYR A 107 -10.15 11.66 -11.38
C TYR A 107 -9.97 10.76 -12.59
N MET A 108 -9.12 9.77 -12.42
CA MET A 108 -8.94 8.64 -13.30
C MET A 108 -9.04 7.38 -12.43
N ALA A 109 -9.90 6.45 -12.84
CA ALA A 109 -10.16 5.22 -12.14
C ALA A 109 -10.02 4.05 -13.11
N LEU A 110 -9.33 3.01 -12.65
CA LEU A 110 -9.24 1.73 -13.32
C LEU A 110 -9.89 0.69 -12.43
N PHE A 111 -10.89 -0.01 -12.95
CA PHE A 111 -11.63 -1.00 -12.18
C PHE A 111 -12.01 -2.20 -13.05
N LEU A 112 -12.38 -3.28 -12.36
CA LEU A 112 -12.89 -4.49 -12.97
C LEU A 112 -14.40 -4.49 -12.91
N GLN A 113 -15.02 -4.84 -14.02
CA GLN A 113 -16.44 -5.15 -14.08
C GLN A 113 -16.64 -6.44 -14.87
N LYS A 114 -17.22 -7.46 -14.23
CA LYS A 114 -17.46 -8.78 -14.82
C LYS A 114 -16.17 -9.44 -15.40
N GLY A 115 -15.03 -9.19 -14.76
CA GLY A 115 -13.72 -9.70 -15.18
C GLY A 115 -13.05 -8.90 -16.30
N LEU A 116 -13.72 -7.88 -16.84
CA LEU A 116 -13.20 -6.97 -17.85
C LEU A 116 -12.62 -5.72 -17.22
N LEU A 117 -11.57 -5.19 -17.83
CA LEU A 117 -10.91 -3.97 -17.36
C LEU A 117 -11.62 -2.74 -17.95
N GLN A 118 -12.01 -1.81 -17.08
CA GLN A 118 -12.67 -0.58 -17.46
C GLN A 118 -11.90 0.64 -16.94
N PHE A 119 -11.78 1.63 -17.82
CA PHE A 119 -11.15 2.90 -17.53
C PHE A 119 -12.21 3.99 -17.49
N GLN A 120 -12.25 4.75 -16.40
CA GLN A 120 -13.15 5.88 -16.26
C GLN A 120 -12.35 7.11 -15.87
N PHE A 121 -12.69 8.25 -16.48
CA PHE A 121 -12.10 9.52 -16.07
C PHE A 121 -13.14 10.62 -16.02
N SER A 122 -12.87 11.63 -15.21
CA SER A 122 -13.66 12.84 -15.10
C SER A 122 -12.77 14.07 -15.23
N CYS A 123 -13.18 14.98 -16.11
CA CYS A 123 -12.58 16.30 -16.23
C CYS A 123 -13.22 17.35 -15.30
N GLY A 124 -14.04 16.92 -14.32
CA GLY A 124 -14.70 17.79 -13.33
C GLY A 124 -16.11 18.24 -13.74
N LEU A 125 -16.43 18.24 -15.03
CA LEU A 125 -17.76 18.55 -15.57
C LEU A 125 -18.54 17.30 -15.97
N GLN A 126 -17.87 16.38 -16.68
CA GLN A 126 -18.46 15.16 -17.20
C GLN A 126 -17.53 13.98 -16.92
N THR A 127 -18.15 12.81 -16.76
CA THR A 127 -17.45 11.52 -16.63
C THR A 127 -17.54 10.77 -17.97
N MET A 128 -16.43 10.22 -18.41
CA MET A 128 -16.34 9.35 -19.59
C MET A 128 -15.87 7.96 -19.17
N LEU A 129 -16.42 6.94 -19.82
CA LEU A 129 -16.08 5.53 -19.63
C LEU A 129 -15.48 5.00 -20.93
N LEU A 130 -14.27 4.45 -20.85
CA LEU A 130 -13.63 3.69 -21.91
C LEU A 130 -13.49 2.23 -21.49
N SER A 131 -13.88 1.34 -22.38
CA SER A 131 -13.77 -0.11 -22.20
C SER A 131 -13.12 -0.69 -23.45
N GLU A 132 -11.81 -0.52 -23.57
CA GLU A 132 -11.06 -1.00 -24.74
C GLU A 132 -10.76 -2.51 -24.65
N LEU A 133 -10.78 -3.09 -23.45
CA LEU A 133 -10.36 -4.46 -23.23
C LEU A 133 -11.57 -5.39 -23.10
N GLU A 134 -11.90 -6.08 -24.18
CA GLU A 134 -12.94 -7.14 -24.19
C GLU A 134 -12.42 -8.48 -23.66
N THR A 135 -11.12 -8.58 -23.34
CA THR A 135 -10.53 -9.81 -22.81
C THR A 135 -10.61 -9.86 -21.28
N PRO A 136 -11.02 -11.00 -20.71
CA PRO A 136 -11.07 -11.17 -19.27
C PRO A 136 -9.66 -11.20 -18.68
N VAL A 137 -9.44 -10.38 -17.65
CA VAL A 137 -8.14 -10.27 -16.97
C VAL A 137 -8.11 -10.97 -15.62
N ASN A 138 -9.24 -11.53 -15.18
CA ASN A 138 -9.39 -12.25 -13.91
C ASN A 138 -8.87 -13.70 -13.94
N THR A 139 -7.87 -13.99 -14.78
CA THR A 139 -7.31 -15.34 -14.98
C THR A 139 -6.33 -15.76 -13.88
N GLY A 140 -5.89 -14.81 -13.04
CA GLY A 140 -4.82 -15.00 -12.06
C GLY A 140 -3.41 -14.94 -12.66
N HIS A 141 -3.29 -14.73 -13.97
CA HIS A 141 -2.01 -14.43 -14.60
C HIS A 141 -1.61 -12.97 -14.39
N GLU A 142 -0.31 -12.68 -14.55
CA GLU A 142 0.20 -11.32 -14.44
C GLU A 142 -0.17 -10.50 -15.68
N ILE A 143 -0.76 -9.34 -15.44
CA ILE A 143 -1.02 -8.33 -16.46
C ILE A 143 -0.21 -7.08 -16.14
N THR A 144 0.27 -6.41 -17.18
CA THR A 144 0.89 -5.09 -17.07
C THR A 144 -0.06 -4.06 -17.66
N ILE A 145 -0.48 -3.12 -16.85
CA ILE A 145 -1.31 -1.99 -17.25
C ILE A 145 -0.41 -0.76 -17.36
N ARG A 146 -0.54 -0.01 -18.47
CA ARG A 146 0.19 1.23 -18.71
C ARG A 146 -0.82 2.32 -19.05
N ALA A 147 -0.65 3.48 -18.41
CA ALA A 147 -1.30 4.73 -18.79
C ALA A 147 -0.18 5.73 -19.09
N GLU A 148 -0.20 6.30 -20.29
CA GLU A 148 0.76 7.28 -20.81
C GLU A 148 0.03 8.61 -21.09
#